data_AF-A0A959FW02-F1
#
_entry.id   AF-A0A959FW02-F1
#
_cell.length_a   1.000
_cell.length_b   1.000
_cell.length_c   1.000
_cell.angle_alpha   90.00
_cell.angle_beta   90.00
_cell.angle_gamma   90.00
#
_symmetry.space_group_name_H-M   'P 1'
#
loop_
_entity.id
_entity.type
_entity.pdbx_description
1 polymer ?
#
loop_
_entity_poly.entity_id
_entity_poly.type
_entity_poly.pdbx_seq_one_letter_code
_entity_poly.pdbx_strand_id
1 'polypeptide(L)'
;MKLKALVLTDHADHTAENSLYGLLQALLGHPQIESVDVATRHNPLNERFFVDLYGEKIFVSAVHNDFHFDGNGSAFFQDMHPATLDDYDFVLLRLPPPLNQPLLDFLKRKAKRPVFVNDPEGINLVGNKRFLLNFKDICPPMKLLRSVDEIQAFSEQFPVVLKPLNNYGGRGILRVEDGNVLEDGQETPLEEYFENVKPDTVEFLGMQFLKNVVQGDKRILVVDGKVMGASLRL
;
A
#
# COMPACT_ATOMS: atom_id res chain seq x y z
N MET A 1 -14.31 -28.33 5.75
CA MET A 1 -13.18 -28.35 4.80
C MET A 1 -12.14 -27.37 5.31
N LYS A 2 -10.86 -27.72 5.32
CA LYS A 2 -9.79 -26.77 5.63
C LYS A 2 -9.46 -25.96 4.36
N LEU A 3 -8.87 -24.78 4.52
CA LEU A 3 -8.65 -23.79 3.46
C LEU A 3 -7.18 -23.75 3.04
N LYS A 4 -6.93 -23.57 1.75
CA LYS A 4 -5.61 -23.33 1.17
C LYS A 4 -5.42 -21.83 0.94
N ALA A 5 -4.32 -21.30 1.45
CA ALA A 5 -3.99 -19.88 1.39
C ALA A 5 -2.82 -19.64 0.43
N LEU A 6 -2.94 -18.63 -0.43
CA LEU A 6 -1.81 -18.09 -1.17
C LEU A 6 -1.51 -16.67 -0.70
N VAL A 7 -0.24 -16.35 -0.47
CA VAL A 7 0.21 -14.98 -0.19
C VAL A 7 1.08 -14.48 -1.34
N LEU A 8 0.68 -13.37 -1.96
CA LEU A 8 1.46 -12.69 -2.98
C LEU A 8 2.24 -11.55 -2.34
N THR A 9 3.56 -11.50 -2.55
CA THR A 9 4.44 -10.52 -1.90
C THR A 9 5.54 -10.00 -2.81
N ASP A 10 6.19 -8.94 -2.34
CA ASP A 10 7.45 -8.43 -2.85
C ASP A 10 8.42 -8.43 -1.67
N HIS A 11 9.47 -9.26 -1.72
CA HIS A 11 10.37 -9.42 -0.58
C HIS A 11 11.65 -8.57 -0.65
N ALA A 12 11.84 -7.73 -1.68
CA ALA A 12 13.14 -7.06 -1.88
C ALA A 12 13.58 -6.23 -0.68
N ASP A 13 12.65 -5.48 -0.10
CA ASP A 13 12.94 -4.57 1.02
C ASP A 13 12.47 -5.14 2.37
N HIS A 14 12.32 -6.46 2.47
CA HIS A 14 11.93 -7.07 3.73
C HIS A 14 13.02 -6.95 4.79
N THR A 15 12.57 -6.82 6.03
CA THR A 15 13.40 -6.92 7.24
C THR A 15 12.81 -7.99 8.15
N ALA A 16 13.53 -8.34 9.22
CA ALA A 16 13.02 -9.24 10.25
C ALA A 16 11.73 -8.71 10.91
N GLU A 17 11.48 -7.40 10.86
CA GLU A 17 10.29 -6.75 11.40
C GLU A 17 9.10 -6.76 10.43
N ASN A 18 9.29 -7.24 9.19
CA ASN A 18 8.21 -7.28 8.23
C ASN A 18 7.11 -8.25 8.71
N SER A 19 5.91 -7.69 8.88
CA SER A 19 4.71 -8.42 9.32
C SER A 19 4.35 -9.66 8.51
N LEU A 20 4.85 -9.83 7.27
CA LEU A 20 4.59 -11.01 6.45
C LEU A 20 4.97 -12.30 7.19
N TYR A 21 6.16 -12.36 7.78
CA TYR A 21 6.65 -13.60 8.40
C TYR A 21 5.76 -14.04 9.57
N GLY A 22 5.39 -13.09 10.44
CA GLY A 22 4.43 -13.36 11.51
C GLY A 22 3.05 -13.76 11.00
N LEU A 23 2.57 -13.14 9.90
CA LEU A 23 1.31 -13.49 9.26
C LEU A 23 1.33 -14.93 8.70
N LEU A 24 2.41 -15.32 8.01
CA LEU A 24 2.55 -16.66 7.44
C LEU A 24 2.54 -17.74 8.53
N GLN A 25 3.27 -17.52 9.63
CA GLN A 25 3.28 -18.44 10.77
C GLN A 25 1.91 -18.51 11.47
N ALA A 26 1.22 -17.37 11.60
CA ALA A 26 -0.13 -17.33 12.17
C ALA A 26 -1.16 -18.07 11.30
N LEU A 27 -1.06 -17.95 9.97
CA LEU A 27 -1.90 -18.70 9.03
C LEU A 27 -1.62 -20.21 9.12
N LEU A 28 -0.35 -20.61 9.10
CA LEU A 28 0.05 -22.00 9.17
C LEU A 28 -0.44 -22.68 10.46
N GLY A 29 -0.40 -21.95 11.58
CA GLY A 29 -0.88 -22.45 12.88
C GLY A 29 -2.42 -22.44 13.04
N HIS A 30 -3.17 -21.86 12.10
CA HIS A 30 -4.61 -21.71 12.26
C HIS A 30 -5.37 -23.01 11.94
N PRO A 31 -6.31 -23.47 12.80
CA PRO A 31 -6.91 -24.81 12.69
C PRO A 31 -7.73 -25.03 11.42
N GLN A 32 -8.19 -23.95 10.78
CA GLN A 32 -8.94 -24.00 9.53
C GLN A 32 -8.06 -23.95 8.28
N ILE A 33 -6.75 -23.77 8.41
CA ILE A 33 -5.82 -23.73 7.28
C ILE A 33 -5.24 -25.13 7.05
N GLU A 34 -5.25 -25.55 5.78
CA GLU A 34 -4.67 -26.80 5.30
C GLU A 34 -3.21 -26.59 4.91
N SER A 35 -2.96 -25.58 4.07
CA SER A 35 -1.65 -25.22 3.57
C SER A 35 -1.58 -23.71 3.33
N VAL A 36 -0.36 -23.19 3.40
CA VAL A 36 -0.02 -21.81 3.05
C VAL A 36 1.12 -21.86 2.05
N ASP A 37 0.90 -21.23 0.91
CA ASP A 37 1.93 -21.03 -0.10
C ASP A 37 2.20 -19.53 -0.25
N VAL A 38 3.43 -19.19 -0.65
CA VAL A 38 3.84 -17.81 -0.87
C VAL A 38 4.51 -17.68 -2.23
N ALA A 39 4.13 -16.65 -2.99
CA ALA A 39 4.80 -16.27 -4.22
C ALA A 39 5.34 -14.85 -4.10
N THR A 40 6.61 -14.70 -4.47
CA THR A 40 7.25 -13.40 -4.59
C THR A 40 7.37 -12.97 -6.04
N ARG A 41 7.20 -11.67 -6.30
CA ARG A 41 7.49 -11.07 -7.61
C ARG A 41 8.98 -11.03 -7.95
N HIS A 42 9.86 -11.19 -6.96
CA HIS A 42 11.31 -11.26 -7.17
C HIS A 42 11.79 -12.63 -7.63
N ASN A 43 10.88 -13.60 -7.80
CA ASN A 43 11.21 -14.86 -8.45
C ASN A 43 11.16 -14.67 -9.97
N PRO A 44 12.27 -14.85 -10.71
CA PRO A 44 12.29 -14.72 -12.17
C PRO A 44 11.29 -15.64 -12.87
N LEU A 45 10.96 -16.79 -12.28
CA LEU A 45 9.95 -17.71 -12.83
C LEU A 45 8.53 -17.11 -12.80
N ASN A 46 8.31 -16.05 -12.03
CA ASN A 46 7.03 -15.35 -11.89
C ASN A 46 6.94 -14.06 -12.72
N GLU A 47 7.93 -13.74 -13.56
CA GLU A 47 7.94 -12.53 -14.39
C GLU A 47 6.68 -12.43 -15.27
N ARG A 48 6.31 -13.52 -15.95
CA ARG A 48 5.10 -13.58 -16.79
C ARG A 48 3.80 -13.33 -16.03
N PHE A 49 3.80 -13.59 -14.73
CA PHE A 49 2.63 -13.39 -13.86
C PHE A 49 2.57 -11.96 -13.31
N PHE A 50 3.67 -11.44 -12.75
CA PHE A 50 3.68 -10.13 -12.06
C PHE A 50 4.03 -8.93 -12.96
N VAL A 51 4.77 -9.15 -14.03
CA VAL A 51 5.28 -8.09 -14.91
C VAL A 51 4.49 -8.07 -16.20
N ASP A 52 4.46 -9.20 -16.90
CA ASP A 52 3.84 -9.23 -18.21
C ASP A 52 2.32 -9.41 -18.18
N LEU A 53 1.77 -9.88 -17.05
CA LEU A 53 0.34 -10.02 -16.80
C LEU A 53 -0.39 -10.96 -17.81
N TYR A 54 0.27 -12.05 -18.21
CA TYR A 54 -0.34 -13.08 -19.06
C TYR A 54 -0.11 -14.53 -18.59
N GLY A 55 0.73 -14.76 -17.59
CA GLY A 55 0.98 -16.09 -17.02
C GLY A 55 -0.27 -16.70 -16.35
N GLU A 56 -0.55 -17.97 -16.64
CA GLU A 56 -1.56 -18.74 -15.87
C GLU A 56 -0.97 -19.39 -14.63
N LYS A 57 0.30 -19.77 -14.71
CA LYS A 57 1.04 -20.40 -13.62
C LYS A 57 1.82 -19.36 -12.83
N ILE A 58 1.97 -19.65 -11.55
CA ILE A 58 2.84 -18.95 -10.62
C ILE A 58 3.66 -20.00 -9.87
N PHE A 59 4.96 -19.77 -9.74
CA PHE A 59 5.82 -20.56 -8.87
C PHE A 59 5.71 -20.02 -7.45
N VAL A 60 5.33 -20.93 -6.55
CA VAL A 60 5.13 -20.68 -5.12
C VAL A 60 6.12 -21.51 -4.33
N SER A 61 6.41 -21.06 -3.10
CA SER A 61 7.09 -21.84 -2.08
C SER A 61 6.10 -22.23 -0.99
N ALA A 62 6.15 -23.50 -0.59
CA ALA A 62 5.40 -23.97 0.57
C ALA A 62 5.93 -23.33 1.85
N VAL A 63 5.02 -22.85 2.69
CA VAL A 63 5.36 -22.26 3.99
C VAL A 63 5.37 -23.36 5.05
N HIS A 64 6.54 -23.54 5.64
CA HIS A 64 6.78 -24.47 6.74
C HIS A 64 7.08 -23.71 8.04
N ASN A 65 7.22 -24.42 9.16
CA ASN A 65 7.49 -23.81 10.47
C ASN A 65 8.83 -23.05 10.53
N ASP A 66 9.76 -23.39 9.64
CA ASP A 66 11.04 -22.73 9.47
C ASP A 66 11.00 -21.63 8.38
N PHE A 67 9.84 -21.21 7.88
CA PHE A 67 9.74 -20.05 7.00
C PHE A 67 9.93 -18.76 7.79
N HIS A 68 11.15 -18.21 7.77
CA HIS A 68 11.53 -17.00 8.48
C HIS A 68 12.30 -16.01 7.58
N PHE A 69 12.48 -14.79 8.07
CA PHE A 69 13.32 -13.81 7.40
C PHE A 69 14.78 -14.28 7.42
N ASP A 70 15.35 -14.41 6.23
CA ASP A 70 16.79 -14.41 6.01
C ASP A 70 17.08 -13.28 5.02
N GLY A 71 18.16 -12.52 5.24
CA GLY A 71 18.47 -11.34 4.41
C GLY A 71 18.70 -11.63 2.92
N ASN A 72 18.78 -12.91 2.52
CA ASN A 72 18.92 -13.34 1.14
C ASN A 72 17.57 -13.75 0.51
N GLY A 73 16.48 -13.75 1.28
CA GLY A 73 15.16 -14.22 0.85
C GLY A 73 15.12 -15.70 0.48
N SER A 74 16.03 -16.53 0.98
CA SER A 74 16.20 -17.92 0.54
C SER A 74 14.95 -18.77 0.74
N ALA A 75 14.17 -18.51 1.80
CA ALA A 75 12.90 -19.20 2.06
C ALA A 75 11.90 -19.11 0.90
N PHE A 76 11.91 -18.03 0.10
CA PHE A 76 11.04 -17.85 -1.07
C PHE A 76 11.44 -18.69 -2.29
N PHE A 77 12.52 -19.46 -2.20
CA PHE A 77 13.07 -20.26 -3.30
C PHE A 77 13.25 -21.73 -2.91
N GLN A 78 12.69 -22.14 -1.77
CA GLN A 78 12.68 -23.52 -1.29
C GLN A 78 11.32 -24.17 -1.57
N ASP A 79 11.33 -25.51 -1.73
CA ASP A 79 10.13 -26.33 -1.98
C ASP A 79 9.19 -25.74 -3.06
N MET A 80 9.81 -25.23 -4.12
CA MET A 80 9.08 -24.51 -5.15
C MET A 80 8.30 -25.46 -6.04
N HIS A 81 7.06 -25.09 -6.33
CA HIS A 81 6.22 -25.81 -7.26
C HIS A 81 5.31 -24.86 -8.06
N PRO A 82 4.89 -25.24 -9.26
CA PRO A 82 3.94 -24.45 -10.04
C PRO A 82 2.52 -24.61 -9.49
N ALA A 83 1.78 -23.50 -9.40
CA ALA A 83 0.38 -23.44 -9.03
C ALA A 83 -0.37 -22.43 -9.91
N THR A 84 -1.68 -22.34 -9.72
CA THR A 84 -2.58 -21.33 -10.28
C THR A 84 -3.37 -20.67 -9.15
N LEU A 85 -3.93 -19.47 -9.38
CA LEU A 85 -4.75 -18.80 -8.35
C LEU A 85 -5.95 -19.66 -7.92
N ASP A 86 -6.52 -20.43 -8.84
CA ASP A 86 -7.70 -21.27 -8.57
C ASP A 86 -7.36 -22.52 -7.74
N ASP A 87 -6.09 -22.81 -7.45
CA ASP A 87 -5.70 -23.87 -6.52
C ASP A 87 -5.95 -23.49 -5.05
N TYR A 88 -6.27 -22.22 -4.77
CA TYR A 88 -6.42 -21.67 -3.42
C TYR A 88 -7.84 -21.20 -3.11
N ASP A 89 -8.21 -21.23 -1.82
CA ASP A 89 -9.50 -20.74 -1.34
C ASP A 89 -9.48 -19.24 -1.10
N PHE A 90 -8.32 -18.68 -0.73
CA PHE A 90 -8.13 -17.25 -0.63
C PHE A 90 -6.70 -16.82 -0.95
N VAL A 91 -6.57 -15.57 -1.41
CA VAL A 91 -5.31 -14.95 -1.79
C VAL A 91 -5.12 -13.66 -1.00
N LEU A 92 -4.04 -13.58 -0.23
CA LEU A 92 -3.63 -12.37 0.48
C LEU A 92 -2.67 -11.55 -0.39
N LEU A 93 -3.00 -10.28 -0.60
CA LEU A 93 -2.15 -9.34 -1.31
C LEU A 93 -1.27 -8.58 -0.30
N ARG A 94 0.01 -8.97 -0.23
CA ARG A 94 1.06 -8.36 0.62
C ARG A 94 2.14 -7.68 -0.23
N LEU A 95 1.73 -7.10 -1.34
CA LEU A 95 2.59 -6.29 -2.20
C LEU A 95 2.62 -4.82 -1.71
N PRO A 96 3.78 -4.14 -1.74
CA PRO A 96 3.88 -2.75 -1.37
C PRO A 96 3.18 -1.85 -2.41
N PRO A 97 2.56 -0.75 -1.98
CA PRO A 97 2.01 0.23 -2.91
C PRO A 97 3.12 1.09 -3.56
N PRO A 98 2.89 1.68 -4.75
CA PRO A 98 1.64 1.61 -5.52
C PRO A 98 1.50 0.27 -6.26
N LEU A 99 0.31 -0.35 -6.14
CA LEU A 99 -0.08 -1.43 -7.04
C LEU A 99 -0.67 -0.80 -8.29
N ASN A 100 -0.10 -1.12 -9.45
CA ASN A 100 -0.59 -0.57 -10.70
C ASN A 100 -1.93 -1.20 -11.09
N GLN A 101 -2.77 -0.42 -11.79
CA GLN A 101 -4.07 -0.88 -12.23
C GLN A 101 -4.03 -2.17 -13.08
N PRO A 102 -3.09 -2.30 -14.03
CA PRO A 102 -3.01 -3.51 -14.85
C PRO A 102 -2.87 -4.80 -14.03
N LEU A 103 -2.07 -4.81 -12.96
CA LEU A 103 -1.90 -5.97 -12.08
C LEU A 103 -3.20 -6.30 -11.34
N LEU A 104 -3.87 -5.30 -10.78
CA LEU A 104 -5.13 -5.50 -10.05
C LEU A 104 -6.22 -6.05 -10.98
N ASP A 105 -6.34 -5.51 -12.19
CA ASP A 105 -7.27 -6.01 -13.21
C ASP A 105 -6.93 -7.44 -13.64
N PHE A 106 -5.64 -7.74 -13.79
CA PHE A 106 -5.17 -9.08 -14.13
C PHE A 106 -5.55 -10.11 -13.05
N LEU A 107 -5.29 -9.80 -11.78
CA LEU A 107 -5.66 -10.66 -10.65
C LEU A 107 -7.17 -10.93 -10.62
N LYS A 108 -7.98 -9.88 -10.82
CA LYS A 108 -9.45 -10.00 -10.84
C LYS A 108 -9.95 -10.86 -12.00
N ARG A 109 -9.36 -10.72 -13.19
CA ARG A 109 -9.72 -11.53 -14.36
C ARG A 109 -9.29 -12.99 -14.23
N LYS A 110 -8.15 -13.26 -13.58
CA LYS A 110 -7.55 -14.60 -13.52
C LYS A 110 -8.19 -15.49 -12.46
N ALA A 111 -8.56 -14.95 -11.30
CA ALA A 111 -9.11 -15.75 -10.22
C ALA A 111 -10.62 -15.91 -10.38
N LYS A 112 -11.07 -17.17 -10.45
CA LYS A 112 -12.50 -17.52 -10.49
C LYS A 112 -12.99 -18.05 -9.16
N ARG A 113 -12.10 -18.72 -8.43
CA ARG A 113 -12.41 -19.40 -7.17
C ARG A 113 -11.99 -18.64 -5.90
N PRO A 114 -10.75 -18.13 -5.77
CA PRO A 114 -10.30 -17.64 -4.48
C PRO A 114 -10.96 -16.31 -4.12
N VAL A 115 -11.14 -16.10 -2.82
CA VAL A 115 -11.44 -14.77 -2.25
C VAL A 115 -10.15 -13.99 -2.07
N PHE A 116 -10.05 -12.79 -2.64
CA PHE A 116 -8.92 -11.91 -2.38
C PHE A 116 -9.09 -11.12 -1.07
N VAL A 117 -8.00 -11.00 -0.32
CA VAL A 117 -7.92 -10.21 0.91
C VAL A 117 -6.75 -9.23 0.79
N ASN A 118 -6.96 -7.94 0.53
CA ASN A 118 -8.22 -7.28 0.17
C ASN A 118 -8.58 -7.46 -1.32
N ASP A 119 -9.83 -7.19 -1.68
CA ASP A 119 -10.30 -7.25 -3.07
C ASP A 119 -9.52 -6.27 -3.99
N PRO A 120 -9.05 -6.69 -5.18
CA PRO A 120 -8.26 -5.85 -6.09
C PRO A 120 -8.98 -4.58 -6.55
N GLU A 121 -10.30 -4.63 -6.81
CA GLU A 121 -11.07 -3.45 -7.20
C GLU A 121 -11.21 -2.48 -6.03
N GLY A 122 -11.43 -3.02 -4.83
CA GLY A 122 -11.41 -2.24 -3.58
C GLY A 122 -10.09 -1.51 -3.39
N ILE A 123 -8.96 -2.20 -3.57
CA ILE A 123 -7.61 -1.60 -3.48
C ILE A 123 -7.45 -0.46 -4.49
N ASN A 124 -7.86 -0.64 -5.74
CA ASN A 124 -7.79 0.42 -6.74
C ASN A 124 -8.66 1.62 -6.34
N LEU A 125 -9.92 1.37 -5.97
CA LEU A 125 -10.90 2.40 -5.66
C LEU A 125 -10.43 3.31 -4.51
N VAL A 126 -9.85 2.71 -3.46
CA VAL A 126 -9.46 3.43 -2.23
C VAL A 126 -7.98 3.84 -2.20
N GLY A 127 -7.14 3.32 -3.10
CA GLY A 127 -5.70 3.57 -3.10
C GLY A 127 -5.32 5.02 -3.40
N ASN A 128 -6.16 5.75 -4.13
CA ASN A 128 -5.94 7.17 -4.40
C ASN A 128 -6.45 8.04 -3.23
N LYS A 129 -5.63 9.00 -2.78
CA LYS A 129 -6.00 9.90 -1.67
C LYS A 129 -7.30 10.68 -1.90
N ARG A 130 -7.72 10.88 -3.16
CA ARG A 130 -9.01 11.47 -3.52
C ARG A 130 -10.19 10.74 -2.87
N PHE A 131 -10.05 9.45 -2.54
CA PHE A 131 -11.08 8.68 -1.85
C PHE A 131 -11.46 9.27 -0.47
N LEU A 132 -10.56 10.00 0.18
CA LEU A 132 -10.84 10.71 1.44
C LEU A 132 -11.96 11.75 1.30
N LEU A 133 -12.20 12.29 0.10
CA LEU A 133 -13.28 13.26 -0.14
C LEU A 133 -14.69 12.69 0.14
N ASN A 134 -14.84 11.38 0.29
CA ASN A 134 -16.08 10.73 0.70
C ASN A 134 -16.31 10.78 2.24
N PHE A 135 -15.33 11.23 3.03
CA PHE A 135 -15.33 11.19 4.49
C PHE A 135 -15.06 12.56 5.12
N LYS A 136 -15.65 13.61 4.56
CA LYS A 136 -15.39 15.01 4.98
C LYS A 136 -15.72 15.28 6.44
N ASP A 137 -16.72 14.60 7.00
CA ASP A 137 -17.18 14.82 8.37
C ASP A 137 -16.19 14.31 9.44
N ILE A 138 -15.25 13.44 9.06
CA ILE A 138 -14.24 12.86 9.97
C ILE A 138 -12.80 13.21 9.57
N CYS A 139 -12.64 13.97 8.49
CA CYS A 139 -11.35 14.45 8.02
C CYS A 139 -11.20 15.95 8.32
N PRO A 140 -9.96 16.46 8.48
CA PRO A 140 -9.72 17.90 8.45
C PRO A 140 -10.22 18.53 7.14
N PRO A 141 -10.50 19.85 7.13
CA PRO A 141 -10.79 20.59 5.91
C PRO A 141 -9.80 20.24 4.80
N MET A 142 -10.33 19.81 3.65
CA MET A 142 -9.53 19.34 2.52
C MET A 142 -10.19 19.67 1.19
N LYS A 143 -9.35 19.88 0.17
CA LYS A 143 -9.75 20.23 -1.19
C LYS A 143 -8.78 19.62 -2.19
N LEU A 144 -9.29 19.26 -3.37
CA LEU A 144 -8.43 18.93 -4.51
C LEU A 144 -7.92 20.24 -5.13
N LEU A 145 -6.60 20.39 -5.20
CA LEU A 145 -5.91 21.60 -5.63
C LEU A 145 -5.15 21.30 -6.92
N ARG A 146 -5.37 22.13 -7.95
CA ARG A 146 -4.88 21.89 -9.32
C ARG A 146 -3.97 23.00 -9.87
N SER A 147 -3.72 24.04 -9.10
CA SER A 147 -2.84 25.14 -9.47
C SER A 147 -2.19 25.77 -8.24
N VAL A 148 -1.14 26.54 -8.47
CA VAL A 148 -0.48 27.35 -7.42
C VAL A 148 -1.48 28.34 -6.81
N ASP A 149 -2.28 29.02 -7.63
CA ASP A 149 -3.33 29.94 -7.15
C ASP A 149 -4.35 29.25 -6.23
N GLU A 150 -4.76 28.02 -6.56
CA GLU A 150 -5.67 27.26 -5.70
C GLU A 150 -5.01 26.87 -4.37
N ILE A 151 -3.71 26.55 -4.39
CA ILE A 151 -2.93 26.27 -3.19
C ILE A 151 -2.84 27.51 -2.30
N GLN A 152 -2.47 28.66 -2.89
CA GLN A 152 -2.35 29.93 -2.18
C GLN A 152 -3.69 30.35 -1.55
N ALA A 153 -4.78 30.35 -2.32
CA ALA A 153 -6.09 30.72 -1.82
C ALA A 153 -6.61 29.77 -0.71
N PHE A 154 -6.17 28.50 -0.71
CA PHE A 154 -6.53 27.55 0.34
C PHE A 154 -5.65 27.72 1.59
N SER A 155 -4.36 28.05 1.44
CA SER A 155 -3.43 28.27 2.55
C SER A 155 -3.65 29.59 3.29
N GLU A 156 -4.32 30.57 2.69
CA GLU A 156 -4.76 31.81 3.36
C GLU A 156 -5.68 31.57 4.57
N GLN A 157 -6.39 30.44 4.61
CA GLN A 157 -7.33 30.12 5.68
C GLN A 157 -6.64 29.48 6.89
N PHE A 158 -5.59 28.70 6.65
CA PHE A 158 -4.83 27.95 7.66
C PHE A 158 -3.59 27.32 7.01
N PRO A 159 -2.59 26.90 7.79
CA PRO A 159 -1.47 26.13 7.25
C PRO A 159 -1.99 24.83 6.61
N VAL A 160 -1.48 24.49 5.43
CA VAL A 160 -1.95 23.39 4.58
C VAL A 160 -0.85 22.36 4.41
N VAL A 161 -1.25 21.09 4.31
CA VAL A 161 -0.41 19.99 3.85
C VAL A 161 -0.87 19.56 2.47
N LEU A 162 0.04 19.56 1.50
CA LEU A 162 -0.18 19.06 0.15
C LEU A 162 0.24 17.60 0.08
N LYS A 163 -0.69 16.73 -0.33
CA LYS A 163 -0.44 15.30 -0.50
C LYS A 163 -0.60 14.91 -1.97
N PRO A 164 0.46 14.44 -2.66
CA PRO A 164 0.32 13.91 -4.01
C PRO A 164 -0.65 12.73 -4.04
N LEU A 165 -1.49 12.63 -5.06
CA LEU A 165 -2.58 11.64 -5.07
C LEU A 165 -2.10 10.18 -5.08
N ASN A 166 -1.04 9.88 -5.84
CA ASN A 166 -0.59 8.51 -6.11
C ASN A 166 0.64 8.06 -5.30
N ASN A 167 1.26 8.93 -4.50
CA ASN A 167 2.46 8.59 -3.72
C ASN A 167 2.12 7.96 -2.35
N TYR A 168 2.94 7.03 -1.86
CA TYR A 168 2.76 6.39 -0.55
C TYR A 168 3.94 6.65 0.39
N GLY A 169 3.71 6.52 1.70
CA GLY A 169 4.77 6.54 2.72
C GLY A 169 5.25 7.92 3.17
N GLY A 170 4.49 8.98 2.95
CA GLY A 170 4.86 10.34 3.39
C GLY A 170 5.85 11.08 2.48
N ARG A 171 6.32 10.43 1.41
CA ARG A 171 7.18 11.05 0.40
C ARG A 171 6.41 12.13 -0.39
N GLY A 172 7.04 13.30 -0.52
CA GLY A 172 6.47 14.46 -1.24
C GLY A 172 5.30 15.13 -0.52
N ILE A 173 5.20 14.97 0.81
CA ILE A 173 4.28 15.78 1.62
C ILE A 173 4.91 17.15 1.79
N LEU A 174 4.23 18.19 1.31
CA LEU A 174 4.67 19.57 1.45
C LEU A 174 3.79 20.28 2.46
N ARG A 175 4.37 21.11 3.33
CA ARG A 175 3.61 22.04 4.16
C ARG A 175 3.65 23.41 3.50
N VAL A 176 2.51 24.09 3.45
CA VAL A 176 2.39 25.46 2.96
C VAL A 176 1.85 26.33 4.08
N GLU A 177 2.58 27.39 4.41
CA GLU A 177 2.23 28.35 5.45
C GLU A 177 2.81 29.71 5.09
N ASP A 178 2.03 30.77 5.29
CA ASP A 178 2.44 32.16 5.05
C ASP A 178 3.06 32.40 3.66
N GLY A 179 2.53 31.74 2.62
CA GLY A 179 3.00 31.85 1.24
C GLY A 179 4.29 31.08 0.91
N ASN A 180 4.78 30.25 1.83
CA ASN A 180 6.00 29.47 1.66
C ASN A 180 5.72 27.97 1.70
N VAL A 181 6.48 27.19 0.94
CA VAL A 181 6.63 25.75 1.09
C VAL A 181 7.69 25.48 2.16
N LEU A 182 7.35 24.65 3.14
CA LEU A 182 8.22 24.21 4.22
C LEU A 182 8.60 22.74 3.96
N GLU A 183 9.86 22.51 3.59
CA GLU A 183 10.43 21.20 3.29
C GLU A 183 11.81 21.09 3.96
N ASP A 184 12.04 20.03 4.75
CA ASP A 184 13.31 19.77 5.46
C ASP A 184 13.91 20.95 6.25
N GLY A 185 13.04 21.81 6.80
CA GLY A 185 13.44 22.99 7.57
C GLY A 185 13.90 24.17 6.71
N GLN A 186 13.74 24.10 5.39
CA GLN A 186 13.87 25.22 4.47
C GLN A 186 12.50 25.81 4.15
N GLU A 187 12.46 27.12 3.98
CA GLU A 187 11.31 27.87 3.48
C GLU A 187 11.63 28.33 2.07
N THR A 188 10.74 28.04 1.13
CA THR A 188 10.85 28.49 -0.26
C THR A 188 9.52 29.14 -0.66
N PRO A 189 9.51 30.34 -1.25
CA PRO A 189 8.28 30.95 -1.75
C PRO A 189 7.51 29.98 -2.64
N LEU A 190 6.18 29.93 -2.48
CA LEU A 190 5.32 28.96 -3.15
C LEU A 190 5.51 28.96 -4.68
N GLU A 191 5.55 30.15 -5.28
CA GLU A 191 5.75 30.34 -6.71
C GLU A 191 7.13 29.82 -7.14
N GLU A 192 8.19 30.20 -6.42
CA GLU A 192 9.56 29.76 -6.71
C GLU A 192 9.69 28.23 -6.62
N TYR A 193 9.06 27.61 -5.63
CA TYR A 193 9.07 26.16 -5.46
C TYR A 193 8.49 25.46 -6.69
N PHE A 194 7.31 25.89 -7.15
CA PHE A 194 6.61 25.26 -8.28
C PHE A 194 7.14 25.70 -9.67
N GLU A 195 7.89 26.78 -9.77
CA GLU A 195 8.66 27.12 -10.98
C GLU A 195 9.87 26.20 -11.16
N ASN A 196 10.57 25.89 -10.07
CA ASN A 196 11.77 25.04 -10.08
C ASN A 196 11.42 23.55 -10.20
N VAL A 197 10.37 23.11 -9.50
CA VAL A 197 9.84 21.76 -9.60
C VAL A 197 8.83 21.78 -10.73
N LYS A 198 9.21 21.48 -11.98
CA LYS A 198 8.25 21.31 -13.09
C LYS A 198 7.36 20.09 -12.84
N PRO A 199 6.12 20.23 -12.32
CA PRO A 199 5.29 19.08 -12.11
C PRO A 199 4.52 18.90 -13.41
N ASP A 200 4.69 17.76 -14.08
CA ASP A 200 3.89 17.45 -15.28
C ASP A 200 2.37 17.45 -15.01
N THR A 201 1.94 17.63 -13.75
CA THR A 201 0.67 18.27 -13.35
C THR A 201 0.70 18.59 -11.84
N VAL A 202 0.31 19.81 -11.43
CA VAL A 202 0.04 20.14 -10.02
C VAL A 202 -1.31 19.51 -9.67
N GLU A 203 -1.33 18.32 -9.07
CA GLU A 203 -2.58 17.78 -8.51
C GLU A 203 -2.33 17.20 -7.11
N PHE A 204 -2.86 17.90 -6.11
CA PHE A 204 -2.69 17.58 -4.70
C PHE A 204 -4.03 17.48 -3.99
N LEU A 205 -4.13 16.55 -3.03
CA LEU A 205 -5.10 16.70 -1.96
C LEU A 205 -4.50 17.65 -0.92
N GLY A 206 -4.96 18.90 -0.92
CA GLY A 206 -4.66 19.86 0.13
C GLY A 206 -5.52 19.58 1.36
N MET A 207 -4.91 19.56 2.53
CA MET A 207 -5.57 19.29 3.82
C MET A 207 -5.05 20.24 4.89
N GLN A 208 -5.90 20.73 5.79
CA GLN A 208 -5.45 21.52 6.93
C GLN A 208 -4.35 20.79 7.72
N PHE A 209 -3.26 21.50 8.02
CA PHE A 209 -2.21 21.00 8.89
C PHE A 209 -2.72 20.87 10.34
N LEU A 210 -2.54 19.70 10.91
CA LEU A 210 -2.90 19.43 12.30
C LEU A 210 -1.67 19.60 13.19
N LYS A 211 -1.65 20.67 14.00
CA LYS A 211 -0.56 20.95 14.96
C LYS A 211 -0.26 19.79 15.91
N ASN A 212 -1.27 18.97 16.22
CA ASN A 212 -1.14 17.82 17.12
C ASN A 212 -0.43 16.62 16.48
N VAL A 213 0.00 16.68 15.21
CA VAL A 213 0.73 15.58 14.55
C VAL A 213 2.02 15.22 15.29
N VAL A 214 2.61 16.17 16.02
CA VAL A 214 3.79 15.95 16.88
C VAL A 214 3.51 15.04 18.09
N GLN A 215 2.24 14.82 18.43
CA GLN A 215 1.84 13.86 19.46
C GLN A 215 1.77 12.43 18.92
N GLY A 216 2.03 12.25 17.63
CA GLY A 216 2.04 10.98 16.93
C GLY A 216 0.83 10.73 16.04
N ASP A 217 1.01 9.80 15.12
CA ASP A 217 0.02 9.28 14.18
C ASP A 217 -0.55 7.95 14.72
N LYS A 218 -1.85 7.94 15.02
CA LYS A 218 -2.57 6.75 15.48
C LYS A 218 -2.94 5.87 14.28
N ARG A 219 -2.39 4.66 14.23
CA ARG A 219 -2.73 3.64 13.25
C ARG A 219 -3.72 2.66 13.84
N ILE A 220 -4.91 2.58 13.24
CA ILE A 220 -5.99 1.70 13.68
C ILE A 220 -6.05 0.50 12.73
N LEU A 221 -5.98 -0.71 13.27
CA LEU A 221 -6.16 -1.95 12.51
C LEU A 221 -7.64 -2.32 12.46
N VAL A 222 -8.17 -2.44 11.25
CA VAL A 222 -9.57 -2.83 11.01
C VAL A 222 -9.58 -4.11 10.18
N VAL A 223 -10.33 -5.12 10.64
CA VAL A 223 -10.53 -6.40 9.94
C VAL A 223 -12.02 -6.61 9.80
N ASP A 224 -12.51 -6.73 8.56
CA ASP A 224 -13.94 -6.93 8.26
C ASP A 224 -14.87 -5.95 9.02
N GLY A 225 -14.50 -4.66 8.98
CA GLY A 225 -15.24 -3.58 9.65
C GLY A 225 -15.06 -3.51 11.17
N LYS A 226 -14.34 -4.44 11.80
CA LYS A 226 -14.10 -4.45 13.26
C LYS A 226 -12.72 -3.88 13.60
N VAL A 227 -12.69 -2.96 14.56
CA VAL A 227 -11.43 -2.44 15.10
C VAL A 227 -10.77 -3.52 15.96
N MET A 228 -9.58 -3.96 15.55
CA MET A 228 -8.82 -5.02 16.23
C MET A 228 -7.79 -4.47 17.21
N GLY A 229 -7.32 -3.25 16.96
CA GLY A 229 -6.32 -2.61 17.81
C GLY A 229 -5.81 -1.31 17.20
N ALA A 230 -4.92 -0.64 17.93
CA ALA A 230 -4.25 0.55 17.44
C ALA A 230 -2.81 0.63 17.96
N SER A 231 -1.95 1.29 17.19
CA SER A 231 -0.59 1.66 17.58
C SER A 231 -0.38 3.15 17.38
N LEU A 232 0.35 3.81 18.28
CA LEU A 232 0.79 5.18 18.10
C LEU A 232 2.20 5.18 17.50
N ARG A 233 2.38 5.85 16.36
CA ARG A 233 3.70 6.16 15.83
C ARG A 233 4.06 7.58 16.23
N LEU A 234 5.15 7.72 16.98
CA LEU A 234 5.77 9.02 17.27
C LEU A 234 6.65 9.47 16.10
#